data_AF-A0A351R048-F1
#
_entry.id   AF-A0A351R048-F1
#
_cell.length_a   1.000
_cell.length_b   1.000
_cell.length_c   1.000
_cell.angle_alpha   90.00
_cell.angle_beta   90.00
_cell.angle_gamma   90.00
#
_symmetry.space_group_name_H-M   'P 1'
#
loop_
_entity.id
_entity.type
_entity.pdbx_description
1 polymer ?
#
loop_
_entity_poly.entity_id
_entity_poly.type
_entity_poly.pdbx_seq_one_letter_code
_entity_poly.pdbx_strand_id
1 'polypeptide(L)'
;EGKTFSILEDWGATGEWSGIYYETGSRGGTLVYEYLGLKYPDKLKELIEKSGEGRGHISYEVANEYFGDYILWCRQEGKESDYAKTDIWKS
;
A
#
# COMPACT_ATOMS: atom_id res chain seq x y z
N GLU A 1 2.12 11.18 -18.99
CA GLU A 1 2.14 10.08 -17.99
C GLU A 1 0.79 9.95 -17.32
N GLY A 2 0.43 8.74 -16.88
CA GLY A 2 -0.81 8.47 -16.14
C GLY A 2 -0.55 8.48 -14.64
N LYS A 3 -1.59 8.77 -13.85
CA LYS A 3 -1.55 8.74 -12.39
C LYS A 3 -1.36 7.32 -11.86
N THR A 4 -0.67 7.19 -10.72
CA THR A 4 -0.34 5.92 -10.07
C THR A 4 -1.24 5.64 -8.87
N PHE A 5 -1.41 4.36 -8.56
CA PHE A 5 -2.33 3.87 -7.55
C PHE A 5 -1.63 2.85 -6.65
N SER A 6 -1.87 2.94 -5.35
CA SER A 6 -1.46 1.92 -4.37
C SER A 6 -2.67 1.44 -3.59
N ILE A 7 -2.74 0.14 -3.28
CA ILE A 7 -3.74 -0.45 -2.40
C ILE A 7 -3.04 -0.87 -1.12
N LEU A 8 -3.46 -0.30 0.01
CA LEU A 8 -2.71 -0.36 1.26
C LEU A 8 -3.64 -0.59 2.44
N GLU A 9 -3.17 -1.35 3.42
CA GLU A 9 -3.88 -1.63 4.67
C GLU A 9 -2.94 -1.45 5.86
N ASP A 10 -3.43 -0.79 6.90
CA ASP A 10 -2.66 -0.57 8.12
C ASP A 10 -2.86 -1.69 9.13
N TRP A 11 -1.79 -2.41 9.47
CA TRP A 11 -1.80 -3.47 10.47
C TRP A 11 -1.29 -3.05 11.85
N GLY A 12 -0.86 -1.78 12.01
CA GLY A 12 -0.42 -1.19 13.27
C GLY A 12 1.10 -1.08 13.37
N ALA A 13 1.57 -0.29 14.34
CA ALA A 13 3.00 0.00 14.52
C ALA A 13 3.78 -1.09 15.26
N THR A 14 3.10 -2.02 15.94
CA THR A 14 3.73 -3.02 16.83
C THR A 14 3.16 -4.42 16.63
N GLY A 15 3.99 -5.45 16.85
CA GLY A 15 3.59 -6.86 16.75
C GLY A 15 4.28 -7.58 15.59
N GLU A 16 4.04 -8.88 15.46
CA GLU A 16 4.61 -9.70 14.38
C GLU A 16 4.13 -9.28 12.98
N TRP A 17 2.92 -8.71 12.92
CA TRP A 17 2.26 -8.27 11.70
C TRP A 17 2.26 -6.74 11.56
N SER A 18 3.18 -6.03 12.22
CA SER A 18 3.21 -4.57 12.13
C SER A 18 3.65 -4.08 10.76
N GLY A 19 3.13 -2.91 10.37
CA GLY A 19 3.46 -2.24 9.12
C GLY A 19 2.27 -1.94 8.23
N ILE A 20 2.59 -1.37 7.07
CA ILE A 20 1.65 -1.10 5.99
C ILE A 20 1.74 -2.23 4.98
N TYR A 21 0.61 -2.89 4.73
CA TYR A 21 0.55 -4.00 3.78
C TYR A 21 0.11 -3.49 2.42
N TYR A 22 0.89 -3.80 1.38
CA TYR A 22 0.50 -3.55 0.00
C TYR A 22 -0.23 -4.76 -0.59
N GLU A 23 -1.07 -4.53 -1.59
CA GLU A 23 -1.80 -5.57 -2.32
C GLU A 23 -1.90 -5.26 -3.82
N THR A 24 -1.79 -6.29 -4.65
CA THR A 24 -1.83 -6.18 -6.13
C THR A 24 -2.91 -7.04 -6.77
N GLY A 25 -3.44 -8.05 -6.08
CA GLY A 25 -4.48 -8.92 -6.62
C GLY A 25 -5.80 -8.79 -5.85
N SER A 26 -5.80 -9.11 -4.56
CA SER A 26 -7.01 -9.02 -3.74
C SER A 26 -7.35 -7.56 -3.39
N ARG A 27 -8.36 -7.32 -2.53
CA ARG A 27 -8.82 -5.98 -2.11
C ARG A 27 -9.10 -4.99 -3.28
N GLY A 28 -9.39 -5.52 -4.47
CA GLY A 28 -9.62 -4.75 -5.69
C GLY A 28 -8.43 -4.62 -6.64
N GLY A 29 -7.27 -5.20 -6.31
CA GLY A 29 -6.04 -5.15 -7.12
C GLY A 29 -6.22 -5.65 -8.55
N THR A 30 -6.82 -6.83 -8.74
CA THR A 30 -7.12 -7.38 -10.07
C THR A 30 -7.96 -6.40 -10.91
N LEU A 31 -8.97 -5.75 -10.30
CA LEU A 31 -9.75 -4.74 -11.01
C LEU A 31 -8.90 -3.51 -11.37
N VAL A 32 -8.16 -2.96 -10.41
CA VAL A 32 -7.37 -1.73 -10.56
C VAL A 32 -6.25 -1.91 -11.58
N TYR A 33 -5.46 -2.97 -11.48
CA TYR A 33 -4.23 -3.13 -12.25
C TYR A 33 -4.42 -3.94 -13.54
N GLU A 34 -5.28 -4.96 -13.56
CA GLU A 34 -5.46 -5.80 -14.76
C GLU A 34 -6.58 -5.27 -15.67
N TYR A 35 -7.77 -5.00 -15.11
CA TYR A 35 -8.94 -4.62 -15.92
C TYR A 35 -8.96 -3.14 -16.27
N LEU A 36 -8.61 -2.26 -15.32
CA LEU A 36 -8.54 -0.82 -15.54
C LEU A 36 -7.18 -0.37 -16.08
N GLY A 37 -6.15 -1.22 -16.00
CA GLY A 37 -4.80 -0.92 -16.50
C GLY A 37 -4.13 0.25 -15.77
N LEU A 38 -4.54 0.55 -14.53
CA LEU A 38 -3.91 1.58 -13.72
C LEU A 38 -2.53 1.12 -13.27
N LYS A 39 -1.64 2.08 -13.00
CA LYS A 39 -0.22 1.79 -12.79
C LYS A 39 0.15 1.83 -11.30
N TYR A 40 1.03 0.92 -10.89
CA TYR A 40 1.75 1.04 -9.63
C TYR A 40 2.70 2.26 -9.65
N PRO A 41 3.03 2.85 -8.49
CA PRO A 41 4.22 3.69 -8.39
C PRO A 41 5.49 2.85 -8.59
N ASP A 42 6.55 3.46 -9.13
CA ASP A 42 7.76 2.76 -9.55
C ASP A 42 8.43 1.97 -8.42
N LYS A 43 8.46 2.53 -7.21
CA LYS A 43 9.05 1.86 -6.04
C LYS A 43 8.28 0.61 -5.62
N LEU A 44 6.95 0.65 -5.70
CA LEU A 44 6.10 -0.51 -5.43
C LEU A 44 6.29 -1.57 -6.52
N LYS A 45 6.35 -1.16 -7.78
CA LYS A 45 6.65 -2.06 -8.90
C LYS A 45 7.98 -2.78 -8.71
N GLU A 46 9.04 -2.04 -8.38
CA GLU A 46 10.38 -2.61 -8.11
C GLU A 46 10.35 -3.59 -6.94
N LEU A 47 9.60 -3.29 -5.86
CA LEU A 47 9.42 -4.19 -4.73
C LEU A 47 8.76 -5.51 -5.12
N ILE A 48 7.68 -5.44 -5.91
CA ILE A 48 6.96 -6.63 -6.41
C ILE A 48 7.87 -7.46 -7.32
N GLU A 49 8.59 -6.82 -8.24
CA GLU A 49 9.51 -7.50 -9.16
C GLU A 49 10.68 -8.18 -8.43
N LYS A 50 11.22 -7.55 -7.38
CA LYS A 50 12.31 -8.12 -6.57
C LYS A 50 11.85 -9.24 -5.65
N SER A 51 10.69 -9.08 -5.01
CA SER A 51 10.18 -10.06 -4.06
C SER A 51 9.52 -11.26 -4.76
N GLY A 52 8.95 -11.06 -5.94
CA GLY A 52 8.05 -12.03 -6.57
C GLY A 52 6.67 -12.08 -5.92
N GLU A 53 6.39 -11.20 -4.95
CA GLU A 53 5.19 -11.25 -4.11
C GLU A 53 4.25 -10.07 -4.41
N GLY A 54 3.00 -10.41 -4.73
CA GLY A 54 1.92 -9.44 -4.96
C GLY A 54 1.35 -8.83 -3.68
N ARG A 55 1.82 -9.26 -2.51
CA ARG A 55 1.46 -8.74 -1.19
C ARG A 55 2.66 -8.84 -0.25
N GLY A 56 2.83 -7.85 0.61
CA GLY A 56 3.87 -7.84 1.63
C GLY A 56 3.66 -6.69 2.59
N HIS A 57 4.54 -6.57 3.58
CA HIS A 57 4.52 -5.48 4.55
C HIS A 57 5.68 -4.52 4.33
N ILE A 58 5.44 -3.25 4.63
CA ILE A 58 6.41 -2.16 4.56
C ILE A 58 6.44 -1.51 5.94
N SER A 59 7.64 -1.20 6.45
CA SER A 59 7.76 -0.51 7.73
C SER A 59 7.16 0.89 7.63
N TYR A 60 6.64 1.42 8.75
CA TYR A 60 6.00 2.73 8.78
C TYR A 60 6.94 3.85 8.27
N GLU A 61 8.20 3.79 8.64
CA GLU A 61 9.20 4.83 8.36
C GLU A 61 9.39 5.09 6.86
N VAL A 62 9.16 4.06 6.03
CA VAL A 62 9.39 4.13 4.58
C VAL A 62 8.13 3.86 3.77
N ALA A 63 6.97 3.65 4.40
CA ALA A 63 5.74 3.28 3.70
C ALA A 63 5.29 4.34 2.68
N ASN A 64 5.44 5.63 3.00
CA ASN A 64 5.08 6.74 2.12
C ASN A 64 5.87 6.74 0.80
N GLU A 65 7.07 6.16 0.77
CA GLU A 65 7.88 6.04 -0.44
C GLU A 65 7.25 5.11 -1.49
N TYR A 66 6.26 4.29 -1.10
CA TYR A 66 5.53 3.35 -1.97
C TYR A 66 4.12 3.83 -2.32
N PHE A 67 3.76 5.07 -1.94
CA PHE A 67 2.45 5.63 -2.19
C PHE A 67 2.36 6.16 -3.63
N GLY A 68 1.30 5.79 -4.34
CA GLY A 68 0.98 6.38 -5.63
C GLY A 68 0.36 7.77 -5.49
N ASP A 69 0.05 8.39 -6.62
CA ASP A 69 -0.74 9.64 -6.65
C ASP A 69 -2.10 9.50 -5.94
N TYR A 70 -2.66 8.28 -5.97
CA TYR A 70 -3.89 7.91 -5.27
C TYR A 70 -3.66 6.67 -4.41
N ILE A 71 -4.26 6.67 -3.22
CA ILE A 71 -4.19 5.57 -2.27
C ILE A 71 -5.59 5.01 -2.04
N LEU A 72 -5.76 3.71 -2.29
CA LEU A 72 -6.89 2.94 -1.81
C LEU A 72 -6.53 2.42 -0.41
N TRP A 73 -6.95 3.16 0.61
CA TRP A 73 -6.67 2.82 2.01
C TRP A 73 -7.74 1.88 2.56
N CYS A 74 -7.46 0.58 2.54
CA CYS A 74 -8.32 -0.45 3.11
C CYS A 74 -8.33 -0.32 4.63
N ARG A 75 -9.52 -0.13 5.20
CA ARG A 75 -9.72 0.01 6.64
C ARG A 75 -10.19 -1.31 7.24
N GLN A 76 -9.59 -1.67 8.37
CA GLN A 76 -10.10 -2.74 9.21
C GLN A 76 -11.31 -2.23 10.01
N GLU A 77 -12.37 -3.05 10.08
CA GLU A 77 -13.59 -2.69 10.81
C GLU A 77 -13.29 -2.45 12.29
N GLY A 78 -13.82 -1.37 12.86
CA GLY A 78 -13.62 -1.01 14.27
C GLY A 78 -12.22 -0.56 14.65
N LYS A 79 -11.27 -0.46 13.70
CA LYS A 79 -9.89 -0.03 13.95
C LYS A 79 -9.57 1.29 13.24
N GLU A 80 -8.96 2.22 13.97
CA GLU A 80 -8.36 3.40 13.36
C GLU A 80 -6.98 3.08 12.79
N SER A 81 -6.57 3.81 11.76
CA SER A 81 -5.20 3.70 11.29
C SER A 81 -4.27 4.46 12.23
N ASP A 82 -3.26 3.76 12.76
CA ASP A 82 -2.20 4.38 13.54
C ASP A 82 -1.25 5.15 12.63
N TYR A 83 -1.01 4.62 11.42
CA TYR A 83 -0.21 5.31 10.41
C TYR A 83 -0.77 6.67 10.03
N ALA A 84 -2.09 6.77 9.85
CA ALA A 84 -2.76 8.03 9.50
C ALA A 84 -2.67 9.12 10.58
N LYS A 85 -2.26 8.76 11.80
CA LYS A 85 -2.02 9.69 12.91
C LYS A 85 -0.59 10.25 12.91
N THR A 86 0.33 9.61 12.19
CA THR A 86 1.74 10.01 12.11
C THR A 86 1.92 11.29 11.29
N ASP A 87 3.05 11.96 11.46
CA ASP A 87 3.40 13.10 10.61
C ASP A 87 3.86 12.66 9.20
N ILE A 88 4.36 11.42 9.06
CA ILE A 88 4.73 10.82 7.77
C ILE A 88 3.51 10.70 6.84
N TRP A 89 2.33 10.44 7.39
CA TRP A 89 1.08 10.43 6.60
C TRP A 89 0.69 11.81 6.05
N LYS A 90 1.09 12.89 6.71
CA LYS A 90 0.70 14.26 6.35
C LYS A 90 1.66 14.92 5.36
N SER A 91 2.85 14.36 5.18
CA SER A 91 3.93 14.86 4.31
C SER A 91 3.84 14.29 2.91
#